data_AF-A0A4Q9JTW8-F1
#
_entry.id   AF-A0A4Q9JTW8-F1
#
_cell.length_a   1.000
_cell.length_b   1.000
_cell.length_c   1.000
_cell.angle_alpha   90.00
_cell.angle_beta   90.00
_cell.angle_gamma   90.00
#
_symmetry.space_group_name_H-M   'P 1'
#
loop_
_entity.id
_entity.type
_entity.pdbx_description
1 polymer ?
#
loop_
_entity_poly.entity_id
_entity_poly.type
_entity_poly.pdbx_seq_one_letter_code
_entity_poly.pdbx_strand_id
1 'polypeptide(L)'
;MKKVIVFLFVFSGLLFANECDKKIERINKEISFSKANGNTARTLSLELALKQVQNDCAKDPLFYDKKLEAKKLKEQEVEKIEQQLKELNNQKDYMSKAEYKAKKRALKDQKDKIKKEIEEYIDNL
;
A
#
# COMPACT_ATOMS: atom_id res chain seq x y z
N MET A 1 -4.23 14.62 -58.39
CA MET A 1 -3.88 15.58 -57.32
C MET A 1 -4.14 14.91 -55.98
N LYS A 2 -3.11 14.80 -55.15
CA LYS A 2 -3.03 13.90 -53.98
C LYS A 2 -3.92 14.40 -52.83
N LYS A 3 -4.82 13.55 -52.34
CA LYS A 3 -5.60 13.80 -51.12
C LYS A 3 -4.70 13.49 -49.92
N VAL A 4 -4.25 14.53 -49.21
CA VAL A 4 -3.46 14.40 -47.99
C VAL A 4 -4.42 14.03 -46.86
N ILE A 5 -4.41 12.76 -46.47
CA ILE A 5 -5.11 12.26 -45.29
C ILE A 5 -4.23 12.64 -44.10
N VAL A 6 -4.62 13.70 -43.38
CA VAL A 6 -4.00 14.08 -42.11
C VAL A 6 -4.44 13.06 -41.06
N PHE A 7 -3.58 12.06 -40.84
CA PHE A 7 -3.70 11.12 -39.73
C PHE A 7 -3.34 11.88 -38.44
N LEU A 8 -4.38 12.41 -37.78
CA LEU A 8 -4.28 13.05 -36.47
C LEU A 8 -3.99 11.94 -35.45
N PHE A 9 -2.71 11.65 -35.25
CA PHE A 9 -2.22 10.85 -34.13
C PHE A 9 -2.54 11.60 -32.84
N VAL A 10 -3.71 11.33 -32.28
CA VAL A 10 -4.00 11.60 -30.87
C VAL A 10 -3.05 10.73 -30.07
N PHE A 11 -1.91 11.31 -29.69
CA PHE A 11 -1.06 10.76 -28.64
C PHE A 11 -1.88 10.79 -27.35
N SER A 12 -2.62 9.70 -27.11
CA SER A 12 -3.14 9.39 -25.78
C SER A 12 -1.92 9.27 -24.89
N GLY A 13 -1.65 10.29 -24.09
CA GLY A 13 -0.61 10.23 -23.07
C GLY A 13 -0.84 8.96 -22.25
N LEU A 14 0.14 8.06 -22.26
CA LEU A 14 0.27 7.05 -21.23
C LEU A 14 0.53 7.83 -19.94
N LEU A 15 -0.55 8.31 -19.32
CA LEU A 15 -0.52 8.77 -17.95
C LEU A 15 -0.02 7.56 -17.17
N PHE A 16 1.19 7.66 -16.62
CA PHE A 16 1.66 6.70 -15.63
C PHE A 16 0.62 6.72 -14.52
N ALA A 17 -0.32 5.76 -14.54
CA ALA A 17 -1.39 5.70 -13.57
C ALA A 17 -0.76 5.53 -12.19
N ASN A 18 -0.79 6.60 -11.41
CA ASN A 18 -0.31 6.61 -10.04
C ASN A 18 -1.30 5.82 -9.17
N GLU A 19 -0.93 5.50 -7.92
CA GLU A 19 -1.83 4.75 -7.04
C GLU A 19 -3.14 5.50 -6.73
N CYS A 20 -3.13 6.83 -6.84
CA CYS A 20 -4.33 7.66 -6.77
C CYS A 20 -5.36 7.29 -7.85
N ASP A 21 -4.97 7.28 -9.12
CA ASP A 21 -5.85 6.99 -10.26
C ASP A 21 -6.41 5.57 -10.16
N LYS A 22 -5.55 4.59 -9.84
CA LYS A 22 -5.96 3.18 -9.68
C LYS A 22 -6.98 3.00 -8.56
N LYS A 23 -6.80 3.73 -7.45
CA LYS A 23 -7.71 3.65 -6.30
C LYS A 23 -9.06 4.29 -6.60
N ILE A 24 -9.06 5.44 -7.27
CA ILE A 24 -10.27 6.11 -7.75
C ILE A 24 -11.04 5.19 -8.71
N GLU A 25 -10.37 4.59 -9.69
CA GLU A 25 -10.98 3.66 -10.65
C GLU A 25 -11.60 2.45 -9.94
N ARG A 26 -10.89 1.85 -8.99
CA ARG A 26 -11.38 0.71 -8.21
C ARG A 26 -12.65 1.05 -7.44
N ILE A 27 -12.66 2.18 -6.72
CA ILE A 27 -13.84 2.60 -5.95
C ILE A 27 -15.02 2.89 -6.87
N ASN A 28 -14.79 3.55 -8.02
CA ASN A 28 -15.83 3.77 -9.02
C ASN A 28 -16.43 2.46 -9.55
N LYS A 29 -15.60 1.45 -9.79
CA LYS A 29 -16.06 0.11 -10.18
C LYS A 29 -16.93 -0.51 -9.08
N GLU A 30 -16.54 -0.43 -7.82
CA GLU A 30 -17.34 -0.92 -6.69
C GLU A 30 -18.66 -0.15 -6.53
N ILE A 31 -18.66 1.17 -6.74
CA ILE A 31 -19.87 1.99 -6.73
C ILE A 31 -20.83 1.50 -7.82
N SER A 32 -20.33 1.30 -9.04
CA SER A 32 -21.15 0.85 -10.16
C SER A 32 -21.78 -0.52 -9.89
N PHE A 33 -20.99 -1.45 -9.33
CA PHE A 33 -21.47 -2.75 -8.89
C PHE A 33 -22.52 -2.64 -7.77
N SER A 34 -22.26 -1.81 -6.76
CA SER A 34 -23.18 -1.61 -5.63
C SER A 34 -24.52 -1.01 -6.07
N LYS A 35 -24.50 -0.04 -7.01
CA LYS A 35 -25.68 0.56 -7.61
C LYS A 35 -26.50 -0.47 -8.40
N ALA A 36 -25.83 -1.28 -9.23
CA ALA A 36 -26.48 -2.33 -10.02
C ALA A 36 -27.18 -3.40 -9.15
N ASN A 37 -26.66 -3.65 -7.94
CA ASN A 37 -27.25 -4.60 -6.98
C ASN A 37 -28.22 -3.96 -5.98
N GLY A 38 -28.58 -2.67 -6.15
CA GLY A 38 -29.54 -1.99 -5.26
C GLY A 38 -29.04 -1.78 -3.82
N ASN A 39 -27.74 -1.90 -3.56
CA ASN A 39 -27.18 -1.74 -2.23
C ASN A 39 -26.88 -0.26 -1.94
N THR A 40 -27.89 0.47 -1.50
CA THR A 40 -27.84 1.92 -1.28
C THR A 40 -26.86 2.30 -0.17
N ALA A 41 -26.85 1.57 0.95
CA ALA A 41 -25.95 1.83 2.07
C ALA A 41 -24.47 1.67 1.67
N ARG A 42 -24.13 0.58 0.97
CA ARG A 42 -22.77 0.36 0.47
C ARG A 42 -22.38 1.42 -0.56
N THR A 43 -23.31 1.82 -1.43
CA THR A 43 -23.06 2.87 -2.43
C THR A 43 -22.67 4.18 -1.77
N LEU A 44 -23.44 4.64 -0.76
CA LEU A 44 -23.14 5.87 -0.03
C LEU A 44 -21.79 5.81 0.68
N SER A 45 -21.46 4.67 1.31
CA SER A 45 -20.17 4.47 1.97
C SER A 45 -19.00 4.58 0.96
N LEU A 46 -19.14 3.95 -0.20
CA LEU A 46 -18.13 4.02 -1.27
C LEU A 46 -18.01 5.42 -1.87
N GLU A 47 -19.10 6.16 -2.01
CA GLU A 47 -19.07 7.56 -2.50
C GLU A 47 -18.37 8.50 -1.50
N LEU A 48 -18.53 8.26 -0.19
CA LEU A 48 -17.78 8.98 0.84
C LEU A 48 -16.29 8.63 0.78
N ALA A 49 -15.95 7.35 0.66
CA ALA A 49 -14.57 6.90 0.50
C ALA A 49 -13.92 7.50 -0.76
N LEU A 50 -14.66 7.56 -1.88
CA LEU A 50 -14.19 8.19 -3.12
C LEU A 50 -13.82 9.66 -2.90
N LYS A 51 -14.68 10.43 -2.21
CA LYS A 51 -14.41 11.85 -1.90
C LYS A 51 -13.16 12.01 -1.05
N GLN A 52 -12.95 11.12 -0.08
CA GLN A 52 -11.75 11.15 0.75
C GLN A 52 -10.49 10.89 -0.09
N VAL A 53 -10.49 9.84 -0.91
CA VAL A 53 -9.37 9.52 -1.82
C VAL A 53 -9.10 10.69 -2.77
N GLN A 54 -10.14 11.29 -3.36
CA GLN A 54 -9.99 12.46 -4.23
C GLN A 54 -9.37 13.65 -3.49
N ASN A 55 -9.78 13.90 -2.25
CA ASN A 55 -9.21 14.98 -1.44
C ASN A 55 -7.73 14.73 -1.09
N ASP A 56 -7.37 13.49 -0.75
CA ASP A 56 -5.98 13.11 -0.49
C ASP A 56 -5.12 13.31 -1.74
N CYS A 57 -5.59 12.82 -2.88
CA CYS A 57 -4.92 12.93 -4.17
C CYS A 57 -4.84 14.37 -4.71
N ALA A 58 -5.83 15.21 -4.38
CA ALA A 58 -5.80 16.63 -4.71
C ALA A 58 -4.76 17.39 -3.88
N LYS A 59 -4.54 17.00 -2.62
CA LYS A 59 -3.50 17.58 -1.75
C LYS A 59 -2.11 17.12 -2.15
N ASP A 60 -1.94 15.85 -2.46
CA ASP A 60 -0.70 15.24 -2.90
C ASP A 60 -0.97 14.13 -3.92
N PRO A 61 -0.67 14.36 -5.22
CA PRO A 61 -0.89 13.36 -6.27
C PRO A 61 -0.13 12.04 -6.06
N LEU A 62 0.92 12.05 -5.22
CA LEU A 62 1.72 10.87 -4.88
C LEU A 62 1.40 10.34 -3.48
N PHE A 63 0.31 10.78 -2.85
CA PHE A 63 -0.04 10.41 -1.47
C PHE A 63 -0.04 8.88 -1.28
N TYR A 64 -0.75 8.17 -2.14
CA TYR A 64 -0.86 6.71 -2.06
C TYR A 64 0.40 5.99 -2.53
N ASP A 65 1.18 6.55 -3.47
CA ASP A 65 2.47 6.00 -3.85
C ASP A 65 3.48 6.08 -2.69
N LYS A 66 3.61 7.25 -2.06
CA LYS A 66 4.46 7.45 -0.87
C LYS A 66 4.02 6.55 0.28
N LYS A 67 2.71 6.40 0.48
CA LYS A 67 2.17 5.52 1.52
C LYS A 67 2.49 4.05 1.23
N LEU A 68 2.45 3.64 -0.04
CA LEU A 68 2.84 2.29 -0.48
C LEU A 68 4.36 2.06 -0.33
N GLU A 69 5.19 3.04 -0.66
CA GLU A 69 6.64 2.98 -0.46
C GLU A 69 7.00 2.87 1.02
N ALA A 70 6.38 3.67 1.89
CA ALA A 70 6.58 3.58 3.34
C ALA A 70 6.23 2.19 3.88
N LYS A 71 5.14 1.59 3.37
CA LYS A 71 4.79 0.20 3.70
C LYS A 71 5.87 -0.79 3.26
N LYS A 72 6.35 -0.68 2.01
CA LYS A 72 7.42 -1.56 1.50
C LYS A 72 8.70 -1.46 2.33
N LEU A 73 9.07 -0.26 2.78
CA LEU A 73 10.23 -0.06 3.64
C LEU A 73 10.05 -0.76 5.00
N LYS A 74 8.88 -0.64 5.63
CA LYS A 74 8.56 -1.36 6.87
C LYS A 74 8.55 -2.89 6.69
N GLU A 75 8.03 -3.39 5.56
CA GLU A 75 8.08 -4.82 5.23
C GLU A 75 9.53 -5.32 5.08
N GLN A 76 10.42 -4.53 4.46
CA GLN A 76 11.85 -4.83 4.39
C GLN A 76 12.51 -4.81 5.78
N GLU A 77 12.11 -3.93 6.69
CA GLU A 77 12.59 -3.95 8.07
C GLU A 77 12.18 -5.23 8.81
N VAL A 78 10.93 -5.69 8.61
CA VAL A 78 10.48 -6.99 9.15
C VAL A 78 11.33 -8.12 8.61
N GLU A 79 11.62 -8.14 7.31
CA GLU A 79 12.48 -9.15 6.70
C GLU A 79 13.91 -9.14 7.28
N LYS A 80 14.50 -7.95 7.48
CA LYS A 80 15.81 -7.80 8.13
C LYS A 80 15.79 -8.37 9.55
N ILE A 81 14.74 -8.09 10.33
CA ILE A 81 14.61 -8.65 11.69
C ILE A 81 14.46 -10.18 11.65
N GLU A 82 13.77 -10.73 10.66
CA GLU A 82 13.70 -12.18 10.48
C GLU A 82 15.05 -12.80 10.15
N GLN A 83 15.87 -12.13 9.32
CA GLN A 83 17.25 -12.54 9.06
C GLN A 83 18.09 -12.48 10.34
N GLN A 84 17.99 -11.40 11.12
CA GLN A 84 18.66 -11.28 12.42
C GLN A 84 18.23 -12.36 13.41
N LEU A 85 16.95 -12.75 13.42
CA LEU A 85 16.46 -13.85 14.25
C LEU A 85 17.03 -15.21 13.81
N LYS A 86 17.18 -15.44 12.51
CA LYS A 86 17.84 -16.64 11.96
C LYS A 86 19.32 -16.68 12.37
N GLU A 87 20.02 -15.56 12.21
CA GLU A 87 21.42 -15.45 12.57
C GLU A 87 21.65 -15.60 14.08
N LEU A 88 20.80 -14.97 14.91
CA LEU A 88 20.79 -15.16 16.36
C LEU A 88 20.59 -16.64 16.74
N ASN A 89 19.78 -17.38 15.98
CA ASN A 89 19.60 -18.80 16.19
C ASN A 89 20.85 -19.63 15.87
N ASN A 90 21.61 -19.25 14.84
CA ASN A 90 22.88 -19.88 14.49
C ASN A 90 23.97 -19.56 15.52
N GLN A 91 23.91 -18.39 16.16
CA GLN A 91 24.86 -17.96 17.17
C GLN A 91 24.51 -18.45 18.59
N LYS A 92 23.45 -19.24 18.75
CA LYS A 92 22.89 -19.65 20.06
C LYS A 92 23.93 -20.29 20.97
N ASP A 93 24.85 -21.08 20.42
CA ASP A 93 25.85 -21.83 21.20
C ASP A 93 27.04 -20.95 21.63
N TYR A 94 27.16 -19.74 21.06
CA TYR A 94 28.24 -18.79 21.37
C TYR A 94 27.83 -17.75 22.42
N MET A 95 26.63 -17.84 22.99
CA MET A 95 26.11 -16.90 23.97
C MET A 95 25.40 -17.58 25.13
N SER A 96 25.25 -16.87 26.25
CA SER A 96 24.50 -17.40 27.38
C SER A 96 23.01 -17.54 27.04
N LYS A 97 22.34 -18.52 27.67
CA LYS A 97 20.88 -18.72 27.51
C LYS A 97 20.08 -17.46 27.85
N ALA A 98 20.53 -16.69 28.85
CA ALA A 98 19.90 -15.44 29.26
C ALA A 98 20.02 -14.36 28.17
N GLU A 99 21.23 -14.20 27.62
CA GLU A 99 21.50 -13.25 26.53
C GLU A 99 20.72 -13.59 25.26
N TYR A 100 20.71 -14.86 24.84
CA TYR A 100 19.92 -15.33 23.70
C TYR A 100 18.43 -14.99 23.88
N LYS A 101 17.88 -15.27 25.06
CA LYS A 101 16.46 -15.03 25.36
C LYS A 101 16.13 -13.53 25.35
N ALA A 102 17.03 -12.69 25.86
CA ALA A 102 16.86 -11.24 25.84
C ALA A 102 16.88 -10.68 24.41
N LYS A 103 17.91 -11.01 23.61
CA LYS A 103 18.04 -10.59 22.20
C LYS A 103 16.84 -11.06 21.36
N LYS A 104 16.44 -12.32 21.53
CA LYS A 104 15.28 -12.89 20.80
C LYS A 104 13.98 -12.18 21.13
N ARG A 105 13.75 -11.82 22.40
CA ARG A 105 12.56 -11.04 22.80
C ARG A 105 12.58 -9.66 22.20
N ALA A 106 13.69 -8.92 22.32
CA ALA A 106 13.82 -7.59 21.74
C ALA A 106 13.54 -7.57 20.23
N LEU A 107 14.12 -8.51 19.47
CA LEU A 107 13.85 -8.63 18.03
C LEU A 107 12.40 -8.98 17.72
N LYS A 108 11.76 -9.86 18.51
CA LYS A 108 10.34 -10.17 18.35
C LYS A 108 9.45 -8.98 18.65
N ASP A 109 9.71 -8.27 19.74
CA ASP A 109 8.93 -7.09 20.14
C ASP A 109 9.06 -5.97 19.10
N GLN A 110 10.26 -5.76 18.53
CA GLN A 110 10.47 -4.83 17.41
C GLN A 110 9.69 -5.25 16.17
N LYS A 111 9.76 -6.52 15.79
CA LYS A 111 9.00 -7.06 14.65
C LYS A 111 7.50 -6.89 14.85
N ASP A 112 6.98 -7.18 16.03
CA ASP A 112 5.55 -7.09 16.33
C ASP A 112 5.09 -5.62 16.34
N LYS A 113 5.94 -4.69 16.80
CA LYS A 113 5.65 -3.25 16.70
C LYS A 113 5.55 -2.80 15.25
N ILE A 114 6.53 -3.14 14.41
CA ILE A 114 6.51 -2.76 12.98
C ILE A 114 5.32 -3.39 12.26
N LYS A 115 4.96 -4.63 12.59
CA LYS A 115 3.75 -5.28 12.04
C LYS A 115 2.47 -4.54 12.40
N LYS A 116 2.30 -4.15 13.66
CA LYS A 116 1.15 -3.33 14.09
C LYS A 116 1.10 -2.00 13.34
N GLU A 117 2.25 -1.35 13.18
CA GLU A 117 2.32 -0.12 12.39
C GLU A 117 1.91 -0.37 10.93
N ILE A 118 2.33 -1.48 10.30
CA ILE A 118 1.87 -1.83 8.94
C ILE A 118 0.35 -2.07 8.89
N GLU A 119 -0.21 -2.79 9.86
CA GLU A 119 -1.65 -3.08 9.96
C GLU A 119 -2.47 -1.79 10.13
N GLU A 120 -2.10 -0.93 11.08
CA GLU A 120 -2.73 0.39 11.27
C GLU A 120 -2.61 1.25 10.01
N TYR A 121 -1.50 1.15 9.27
CA TYR A 121 -1.35 1.87 8.00
C TYR A 121 -2.31 1.37 6.92
N ILE A 122 -2.60 0.05 6.86
CA ILE A 122 -3.53 -0.59 5.91
C ILE A 122 -4.97 -0.21 6.25
N ASP A 123 -5.36 -0.25 7.52
CA ASP A 123 -6.73 0.06 7.93
C ASP A 123 -7.09 1.54 7.69
N ASN A 124 -6.08 2.42 7.71
CA ASN A 124 -6.23 3.84 7.38
C ASN A 124 -6.00 4.15 5.89
N LEU A 125 -5.83 3.13 5.03
CA LEU A 125 -5.58 3.25 3.59
C LEU A 125 -6.89 3.09 2.82
#